data_AF-A0A7S4VSF3-F1
#
_entry.id   AF-A0A7S4VSF3-F1
#
_cell.length_a   1.000
_cell.length_b   1.000
_cell.length_c   1.000
_cell.angle_alpha   90.00
_cell.angle_beta   90.00
_cell.angle_gamma   90.00
#
_symmetry.space_group_name_H-M   'P 1'
#
loop_
_entity.id
_entity.type
_entity.pdbx_description
1 polymer ?
#
loop_
_entity_poly.entity_id
_entity_poly.type
_entity_poly.pdbx_seq_one_letter_code
_entity_poly.pdbx_strand_id
1 'polypeptide(L)'
;ERTAEAKEEEGRKLLEERERWLRKTAVMAFLKEHGFSSVNCSKRTMMKTTFPLHVAAEAGNAKMVDMLIEEGADPDQRNSTGRTAAQVARAAQARKGGLDDAHEDVLNVLAGLGRARSGGA
;
A
#
# COMPACT_ATOMS: atom_id res chain seq x y z
N GLU A 1 20.78 35.93 -2.43
CA GLU A 1 20.37 34.86 -1.50
C GLU A 1 19.01 34.26 -1.86
N ARG A 2 17.93 35.04 -2.00
CA ARG A 2 16.59 34.54 -2.40
C ARG A 2 16.52 33.69 -3.69
N THR A 3 17.48 33.82 -4.60
CA THR A 3 17.53 33.06 -5.87
C THR A 3 18.17 31.67 -5.75
N ALA A 4 18.92 31.41 -4.68
CA ALA A 4 19.46 30.08 -4.37
C ALA A 4 18.41 29.26 -3.62
N GLU A 5 17.75 29.87 -2.63
CA GLU A 5 16.69 29.24 -1.83
C GLU A 5 15.51 28.79 -2.70
N ALA A 6 15.09 29.60 -3.69
CA ALA A 6 14.03 29.23 -4.62
C ALA A 6 14.38 28.01 -5.49
N LYS A 7 15.65 27.89 -5.94
CA LYS A 7 16.11 26.75 -6.75
C LYS A 7 16.26 25.47 -5.92
N GLU A 8 16.64 25.60 -4.66
CA GLU A 8 16.66 24.46 -3.72
C GLU A 8 15.24 24.01 -3.38
N GLU A 9 14.30 24.93 -3.22
CA GLU A 9 12.88 24.60 -2.99
C GLU A 9 12.25 23.91 -4.21
N GLU A 10 12.55 24.38 -5.43
CA GLU A 10 12.16 23.71 -6.67
C GLU A 10 12.80 22.33 -6.80
N GLY A 11 14.08 22.18 -6.43
CA GLY A 11 14.76 20.90 -6.39
C GLY A 11 14.11 19.91 -5.41
N ARG A 12 13.70 20.38 -4.23
CA ARG A 12 12.96 19.59 -3.24
C ARG A 12 11.59 19.17 -3.78
N LYS A 13 10.82 20.09 -4.36
CA LYS A 13 9.51 19.82 -4.97
C LYS A 13 9.61 18.78 -6.09
N LEU A 14 10.61 18.90 -6.97
CA LEU A 14 10.85 17.95 -8.04
C LEU A 14 11.16 16.53 -7.53
N LEU A 15 11.94 16.42 -6.46
CA LEU A 15 12.21 15.13 -5.82
C LEU A 15 10.95 14.55 -5.19
N GLU A 16 10.18 15.37 -4.48
CA GLU A 16 8.92 14.95 -3.85
C GLU A 16 7.87 14.52 -4.89
N GLU A 17 7.76 15.26 -6.00
CA GLU A 17 6.91 14.92 -7.14
C GLU A 17 7.39 13.63 -7.81
N ARG A 18 8.71 13.42 -7.91
CA ARG A 18 9.27 12.19 -8.46
C ARG A 18 9.01 11.00 -7.56
N GLU A 19 9.14 11.15 -6.25
CA GLU A 19 8.80 10.11 -5.28
C GLU A 19 7.30 9.80 -5.30
N ARG A 20 6.45 10.82 -5.43
CA ARG A 20 5.00 10.64 -5.64
C ARG A 20 4.72 9.90 -6.95
N TRP A 21 5.40 10.27 -8.03
CA TRP A 21 5.23 9.63 -9.34
C TRP A 21 5.71 8.18 -9.33
N LEU A 22 6.82 7.89 -8.68
CA LEU A 22 7.35 6.52 -8.53
C LEU A 22 6.38 5.67 -7.70
N ARG A 23 5.84 6.20 -6.60
CA ARG A 23 4.81 5.52 -5.80
C ARG A 23 3.57 5.20 -6.64
N LYS A 24 3.02 6.22 -7.30
CA LYS A 24 1.85 6.07 -8.17
C LYS A 24 2.11 5.08 -9.31
N THR A 25 3.25 5.17 -9.95
CA THR A 25 3.66 4.25 -11.02
C THR A 25 3.84 2.83 -10.51
N ALA A 26 4.43 2.62 -9.33
CA ALA A 26 4.60 1.30 -8.74
C ALA A 26 3.24 0.66 -8.42
N VAL A 27 2.32 1.43 -7.84
CA VAL A 27 0.94 1.00 -7.59
C VAL A 27 0.23 0.67 -8.89
N MET A 28 0.29 1.56 -9.89
CA MET A 28 -0.32 1.33 -11.20
C MET A 28 0.29 0.13 -11.94
N ALA A 29 1.60 -0.08 -11.85
CA ALA A 29 2.27 -1.23 -12.43
C ALA A 29 1.80 -2.54 -11.76
N PHE A 30 1.71 -2.55 -10.43
CA PHE A 30 1.16 -3.68 -9.68
C PHE A 30 -0.31 -3.96 -10.03
N LEU A 31 -1.13 -2.92 -10.11
CA LEU A 31 -2.52 -3.04 -10.55
C LEU A 31 -2.59 -3.65 -11.95
N LYS A 32 -1.78 -3.17 -12.90
CA LYS A 32 -1.74 -3.66 -14.28
C LYS A 32 -1.29 -5.12 -14.37
N GLU A 33 -0.20 -5.48 -13.67
CA GLU A 33 0.34 -6.84 -13.62
C GLU A 33 -0.71 -7.85 -13.11
N HIS A 34 -1.46 -7.48 -12.07
CA HIS A 34 -2.50 -8.34 -11.51
C HIS A 34 -3.88 -8.19 -12.19
N GLY A 35 -4.03 -7.24 -13.12
CA GLY A 35 -5.25 -6.99 -13.90
C GLY A 35 -6.36 -6.24 -13.14
N PHE A 36 -6.00 -5.30 -12.27
CA PHE A 36 -6.91 -4.38 -11.57
C PHE A 36 -7.04 -3.05 -12.33
N SER A 37 -8.25 -2.48 -12.37
CA SER A 37 -8.51 -1.21 -13.08
C SER A 37 -8.37 0.04 -12.21
N SER A 38 -8.36 -0.08 -10.88
CA SER A 38 -8.16 1.03 -9.93
C SER A 38 -7.83 0.50 -8.53
N VAL A 39 -7.27 1.38 -7.68
CA VAL A 39 -6.95 1.10 -6.27
C VAL A 39 -8.14 0.57 -5.47
N ASN A 40 -9.36 1.02 -5.78
CA ASN A 40 -10.60 0.56 -5.13
C ASN A 40 -11.41 -0.42 -5.99
N CYS A 41 -11.01 -0.68 -7.23
CA CYS A 41 -11.74 -1.60 -8.11
C CYS A 41 -11.24 -3.02 -7.91
N SER A 42 -12.07 -3.80 -7.24
CA SER A 42 -11.84 -5.22 -7.02
C SER A 42 -12.03 -6.06 -8.30
N LYS A 43 -11.20 -7.09 -8.47
CA LYS A 43 -11.40 -8.09 -9.54
C LYS A 43 -12.43 -9.13 -9.08
N ARG A 44 -13.44 -9.38 -9.91
CA ARG A 44 -14.41 -10.48 -9.72
C ARG A 44 -14.13 -11.58 -10.73
N THR A 45 -13.35 -12.58 -10.35
CA THR A 45 -12.87 -13.61 -11.28
C THR A 45 -13.77 -14.84 -11.40
N MET A 46 -14.59 -15.16 -10.39
CA MET A 46 -15.61 -16.23 -10.46
C MET A 46 -16.63 -16.10 -9.33
N MET A 47 -16.20 -16.14 -8.06
CA MET A 47 -17.06 -16.00 -6.85
C MET A 47 -16.36 -15.25 -5.70
N LYS A 48 -15.18 -14.69 -5.95
CA LYS A 48 -14.38 -13.97 -4.95
C LYS A 48 -14.07 -12.59 -5.50
N THR A 49 -14.39 -11.58 -4.70
CA THR A 49 -13.95 -10.21 -4.89
C THR A 49 -12.67 -10.02 -4.08
N THR A 50 -11.55 -9.79 -4.76
CA THR A 50 -10.27 -9.51 -4.11
C THR A 50 -9.86 -8.09 -4.47
N PHE A 51 -9.43 -7.32 -3.46
CA PHE A 51 -8.91 -5.97 -3.67
C PHE A 51 -7.38 -6.02 -3.79
N PRO A 52 -6.78 -5.05 -4.50
CA PRO A 52 -5.32 -4.98 -4.61
C PRO A 52 -4.64 -4.90 -3.24
N LEU A 53 -5.28 -4.27 -2.25
CA LEU A 53 -4.78 -4.23 -0.87
C LEU A 53 -4.73 -5.62 -0.21
N HIS A 54 -5.71 -6.49 -0.45
CA HIS A 54 -5.65 -7.88 0.03
C HIS A 54 -4.53 -8.67 -0.64
N VAL A 55 -4.25 -8.43 -1.93
CA VAL A 55 -3.15 -9.11 -2.64
C VAL A 55 -1.79 -8.64 -2.10
N ALA A 56 -1.61 -7.33 -1.89
CA ALA A 56 -0.40 -6.78 -1.28
C ALA A 56 -0.18 -7.33 0.14
N ALA A 57 -1.26 -7.46 0.91
CA ALA A 57 -1.24 -8.03 2.25
C ALA A 57 -0.94 -9.55 2.26
N GLU A 58 -1.51 -10.31 1.32
CA GLU A 58 -1.23 -11.74 1.11
C GLU A 58 0.20 -11.98 0.61
N ALA A 59 0.79 -11.02 -0.11
CA ALA A 59 2.18 -11.07 -0.53
C ALA A 59 3.18 -10.71 0.59
N GLY A 60 2.72 -10.09 1.69
CA GLY A 60 3.59 -9.58 2.75
C GLY A 60 4.30 -8.28 2.37
N ASN A 61 3.81 -7.55 1.37
CA ASN A 61 4.51 -6.39 0.83
C ASN A 61 4.08 -5.10 1.53
N ALA A 62 4.62 -4.84 2.72
CA ALA A 62 4.27 -3.69 3.56
C ALA A 62 4.43 -2.35 2.84
N LYS A 63 5.48 -2.21 2.02
CA LYS A 63 5.72 -1.01 1.23
C LYS A 63 4.64 -0.79 0.18
N MET A 64 4.17 -1.85 -0.47
CA MET A 64 3.06 -1.77 -1.43
C MET A 64 1.75 -1.42 -0.72
N VAL A 65 1.52 -1.95 0.49
CA VAL A 65 0.36 -1.63 1.32
C VAL A 65 0.35 -0.14 1.68
N ASP A 66 1.49 0.42 2.13
CA ASP A 66 1.58 1.85 2.43
C ASP A 66 1.33 2.71 1.18
N MET A 67 1.96 2.38 0.05
CA MET A 67 1.76 3.11 -1.20
C MET A 67 0.30 3.07 -1.70
N LEU A 68 -0.38 1.92 -1.56
CA LEU A 68 -1.80 1.80 -1.91
C LEU A 68 -2.67 2.70 -1.02
N ILE A 69 -2.38 2.75 0.27
CA ILE A 69 -3.12 3.58 1.23
C ILE A 69 -2.88 5.08 0.96
N GLU A 70 -1.64 5.46 0.64
CA GLU A 70 -1.30 6.83 0.23
C GLU A 70 -2.02 7.26 -1.05
N GLU A 71 -2.29 6.31 -1.96
CA GLU A 71 -3.11 6.55 -3.16
C GLU A 71 -4.63 6.51 -2.88
N GLY A 72 -5.05 6.34 -1.62
CA GLY A 72 -6.46 6.37 -1.19
C GLY A 72 -7.16 5.00 -1.19
N ALA A 73 -6.40 3.91 -1.01
CA ALA A 73 -7.00 2.61 -0.74
C ALA A 73 -7.48 2.49 0.71
N ASP A 74 -8.68 1.96 0.90
CA ASP A 74 -9.27 1.76 2.21
C ASP A 74 -8.71 0.50 2.93
N PRO A 75 -7.99 0.64 4.06
CA PRO A 75 -7.43 -0.51 4.80
C PRO A 75 -8.49 -1.38 5.48
N ASP A 76 -9.62 -0.78 5.83
CA ASP A 76 -10.78 -1.45 6.43
C ASP A 76 -11.69 -2.12 5.39
N GLN A 77 -11.34 -2.03 4.10
CA GLN A 77 -12.13 -2.63 3.03
C GLN A 77 -12.23 -4.15 3.22
N ARG A 78 -13.47 -4.63 3.30
CA ARG A 78 -13.77 -6.06 3.40
C ARG A 78 -13.94 -6.66 2.01
N ASN A 79 -13.30 -7.81 1.79
CA ASN A 79 -13.49 -8.61 0.59
C ASN A 79 -14.84 -9.37 0.63
N SER A 80 -15.15 -10.15 -0.42
CA SER A 80 -16.38 -10.98 -0.46
C SER A 80 -16.50 -11.98 0.70
N THR A 81 -15.39 -12.35 1.33
CA THR A 81 -15.39 -13.31 2.44
C THR A 81 -15.50 -12.61 3.80
N GLY A 82 -15.76 -11.30 3.81
CA GLY A 82 -15.91 -10.50 5.02
C GLY A 82 -14.58 -10.19 5.72
N ARG A 83 -13.44 -10.43 5.05
CA ARG A 83 -12.10 -10.26 5.62
C ARG A 83 -11.46 -8.94 5.21
N THR A 84 -10.77 -8.30 6.15
CA THR A 84 -9.94 -7.11 5.90
C THR A 84 -8.56 -7.51 5.37
N ALA A 85 -7.80 -6.54 4.85
CA ALA A 85 -6.42 -6.77 4.39
C ALA A 85 -5.54 -7.38 5.50
N ALA A 86 -5.65 -6.87 6.73
CA ALA A 86 -4.91 -7.40 7.89
C ALA A 86 -5.26 -8.87 8.19
N GLN A 87 -6.55 -9.23 8.12
CA GLN A 87 -6.97 -10.61 8.34
C GLN A 87 -6.45 -11.56 7.25
N VAL A 88 -6.36 -11.09 6.01
CA VAL A 88 -5.77 -11.86 4.91
C VAL A 88 -4.26 -12.04 5.11
N ALA A 89 -3.52 -10.98 5.46
CA ALA A 89 -2.09 -11.08 5.80
C ALA A 89 -1.84 -12.10 6.92
N ARG A 90 -2.58 -12.01 8.03
CA ARG A 90 -2.44 -12.95 9.15
C ARG A 90 -2.77 -14.39 8.76
N ALA A 91 -3.79 -14.59 7.91
CA ALA A 91 -4.14 -15.91 7.41
C ALA A 91 -3.08 -16.46 6.43
N ALA A 92 -2.42 -15.60 5.65
CA ALA A 92 -1.32 -15.96 4.77
C ALA A 92 -0.07 -16.33 5.57
N GLN A 93 0.31 -15.52 6.57
CA GLN A 93 1.40 -15.78 7.52
C GLN A 93 1.24 -17.13 8.21
N ALA A 94 0.03 -17.43 8.71
CA ALA A 94 -0.28 -18.71 9.34
C ALA A 94 -0.15 -19.90 8.39
N ARG A 95 -0.33 -19.71 7.08
CA ARG A 95 -0.17 -20.76 6.06
C ARG A 95 1.28 -20.93 5.61
N LYS A 96 2.07 -19.85 5.64
CA LYS A 96 3.46 -19.84 5.14
C LYS A 96 4.49 -20.40 6.12
N GLY A 97 4.10 -20.76 7.34
CA GLY A 97 4.98 -21.44 8.29
C GLY A 97 5.79 -20.52 9.19
N GLY A 98 5.32 -19.30 9.46
CA GLY A 98 5.63 -18.53 10.67
C GLY A 98 7.11 -18.20 10.92
N LEU A 99 7.72 -17.39 10.05
CA LEU A 99 8.82 -16.47 10.40
C LEU A 99 9.13 -15.58 9.19
N ASP A 100 8.14 -14.82 8.71
CA ASP A 100 8.43 -13.75 7.77
C ASP A 100 7.99 -12.42 8.39
N ASP A 101 8.99 -11.57 8.62
CA ASP A 101 8.80 -10.21 9.14
C ASP A 101 7.92 -9.37 8.21
N ALA A 102 7.85 -9.78 6.93
CA ALA A 102 7.06 -9.16 5.88
C ALA A 102 5.55 -9.08 6.20
N HIS A 103 4.93 -10.17 6.65
CA HIS A 103 3.54 -10.13 7.08
C HIS A 103 3.34 -9.34 8.38
N GLU A 104 4.31 -9.35 9.30
CA GLU A 104 4.27 -8.56 10.52
C GLU A 104 4.34 -7.05 10.23
N ASP A 105 5.23 -6.63 9.34
CA ASP A 105 5.33 -5.25 8.88
C ASP A 105 4.03 -4.76 8.22
N VAL A 106 3.39 -5.60 7.40
CA VAL A 106 2.07 -5.28 6.83
C VAL A 106 1.03 -5.06 7.93
N LEU A 107 0.99 -5.94 8.93
CA LEU A 107 0.07 -5.82 10.05
C LEU A 107 0.37 -4.57 10.87
N ASN A 108 1.65 -4.22 11.04
CA ASN A 108 2.08 -3.03 11.76
C ASN A 108 1.74 -1.74 11.00
N VAL A 109 1.88 -1.70 9.67
CA VAL A 109 1.43 -0.57 8.84
C VAL A 109 -0.08 -0.39 8.96
N LEU A 110 -0.84 -1.49 8.86
CA LEU A 110 -2.31 -1.46 8.95
C LEU A 110 -2.81 -1.13 10.37
N ALA A 111 -2.14 -1.60 11.41
CA ALA A 111 -2.49 -1.35 12.82
C ALA A 111 -1.96 0.00 13.34
N GLY A 112 -0.83 0.48 12.81
CA GLY A 112 -0.14 1.71 13.20
C GLY A 112 -0.78 2.99 12.66
N LEU A 113 -1.72 2.87 11.70
CA LEU A 113 -2.51 3.98 11.16
C LEU A 113 -3.38 4.72 12.20
N GLY A 114 -3.46 4.23 13.44
CA GLY A 114 -4.07 4.95 14.54
C GLY A 114 -3.13 5.82 15.39
N ARG A 115 -1.79 5.75 15.27
CA ARG A 115 -0.92 6.31 16.33
C ARG A 115 0.37 7.04 15.91
N ALA A 116 0.88 6.96 14.68
CA ALA A 116 2.24 7.51 14.44
C ALA A 116 2.58 8.00 13.03
N ARG A 117 1.69 8.70 12.32
CA ARG A 117 2.10 9.57 11.19
C ARG A 117 2.39 11.02 11.62
N SER A 118 2.68 11.23 12.91
CA SER A 118 3.33 12.44 13.44
C SER A 118 4.82 12.14 13.68
N GLY A 119 5.69 12.59 12.77
CA GLY A 119 7.12 12.77 13.08
C GLY A 119 8.11 12.33 12.00
N GLY A 120 8.78 13.32 11.41
CA GLY A 120 9.92 13.18 10.50
C GLY A 120 9.75 14.12 9.29
N ALA A 121 9.78 15.45 9.47
CA ALA A 121 10.97 16.31 9.58
C ALA A 121 11.78 16.38 8.29
#